data_AF-A0A5C1AUZ1-F1
#
_entry.id   AF-A0A5C1AUZ1-F1
#
_cell.length_a   1.000
_cell.length_b   1.000
_cell.length_c   1.000
_cell.angle_alpha   90.00
_cell.angle_beta   90.00
_cell.angle_gamma   90.00
#
_symmetry.space_group_name_H-M   'P 1'
#
loop_
_entity.id
_entity.type
_entity.pdbx_description
1 polymer ?
#
loop_
_entity_poly.entity_id
_entity_poly.type
_entity_poly.pdbx_seq_one_letter_code
_entity_poly.pdbx_strand_id
1 'polypeptide(L)'
;MKATEPQVASELAIAIAGRAVAAERKASTQDRCREAMSAIESDVAAHSGVYPFNDGRITVQEVLRRANLSKAALEKPHHRGLKDAVTQWVALSSAKIARGAKSIRKVVTQRVEDAKDQVHQIQQAWAEAELEYIDAQHQIARLTDENAILRREVDALRERLSCNAVVPIRGKHR
;
A
#
# COMPACT_ATOMS: atom_id res chain seq x y z
N MET A 1 -63.81 12.63 -49.06
CA MET A 1 -62.56 13.16 -49.67
C MET A 1 -61.40 12.63 -48.83
N LYS A 2 -60.53 11.84 -49.48
CA LYS A 2 -59.47 11.01 -48.89
C LYS A 2 -58.25 11.88 -48.56
N ALA A 3 -57.96 12.05 -47.27
CA ALA A 3 -56.59 12.24 -46.80
C ALA A 3 -56.22 10.92 -46.13
N THR A 4 -55.42 10.03 -46.74
CA THR A 4 -55.19 8.74 -46.06
C THR A 4 -53.95 7.93 -46.43
N GLU A 5 -53.33 8.06 -47.61
CA GLU A 5 -52.22 7.14 -47.96
C GLU A 5 -50.80 7.65 -47.65
N PRO A 6 -50.40 8.90 -48.00
CA PRO A 6 -49.01 9.34 -47.75
C PRO A 6 -48.74 9.74 -46.29
N GLN A 7 -49.75 10.21 -45.55
CA GLN A 7 -49.60 10.57 -44.14
C GLN A 7 -49.46 9.35 -43.23
N VAL A 8 -50.21 8.28 -43.49
CA VAL A 8 -50.15 7.04 -42.69
C VAL A 8 -48.83 6.30 -42.92
N ALA A 9 -48.29 6.32 -44.14
CA ALA A 9 -46.96 5.76 -44.43
C ALA A 9 -45.83 6.53 -43.72
N SER A 10 -45.95 7.86 -43.63
CA SER A 10 -45.01 8.72 -42.88
C SER A 10 -45.05 8.45 -41.36
N GLU A 11 -46.25 8.35 -40.78
CA GLU A 11 -46.42 8.02 -39.36
C GLU A 11 -45.88 6.63 -39.02
N LEU A 12 -46.09 5.64 -39.89
CA LEU A 12 -45.55 4.30 -39.69
C LEU A 12 -44.01 4.28 -39.75
N ALA A 13 -43.41 5.02 -40.69
CA ALA A 13 -41.97 5.15 -40.81
C ALA A 13 -41.33 5.82 -39.58
N ILE A 14 -41.95 6.89 -39.08
CA ILE A 14 -41.53 7.56 -37.83
C ILE A 14 -41.64 6.61 -36.63
N ALA A 15 -42.72 5.83 -36.55
CA ALA A 15 -42.91 4.86 -35.47
C ALA A 15 -41.89 3.71 -35.52
N ILE A 16 -41.53 3.23 -36.72
CA ILE A 16 -40.48 2.21 -36.90
C ILE A 16 -39.11 2.77 -36.50
N ALA A 17 -38.75 3.96 -36.99
CA ALA A 17 -37.50 4.62 -36.65
C ALA A 17 -37.39 4.89 -35.14
N GLY A 18 -38.48 5.35 -34.51
CA GLY A 18 -38.54 5.58 -33.07
C GLY A 18 -38.34 4.29 -32.26
N ARG A 19 -38.91 3.16 -32.71
CA ARG A 19 -38.68 1.84 -32.09
C ARG A 19 -37.24 1.37 -32.23
N ALA A 20 -36.61 1.59 -33.39
CA ALA A 20 -35.21 1.23 -33.62
C ALA A 20 -34.26 2.01 -32.69
N VAL A 21 -34.42 3.33 -32.60
CA VAL A 21 -33.62 4.18 -31.71
C VAL A 21 -33.82 3.80 -30.23
N ALA A 22 -35.06 3.48 -29.83
CA ALA A 22 -35.34 3.02 -28.48
C ALA A 22 -34.66 1.66 -28.17
N ALA A 23 -34.65 0.74 -29.14
CA ALA A 23 -33.97 -0.55 -28.99
C ALA A 23 -32.45 -0.39 -28.88
N GLU A 24 -31.85 0.48 -29.70
CA GLU A 24 -30.41 0.79 -29.66
C GLU A 24 -30.00 1.40 -28.31
N ARG A 25 -30.76 2.38 -27.81
CA ARG A 25 -30.51 2.97 -26.48
C ARG A 25 -30.63 1.94 -25.36
N LYS A 26 -31.57 1.00 -25.48
CA LYS A 26 -31.75 -0.08 -24.51
C LYS A 26 -30.53 -1.02 -24.52
N ALA A 27 -30.06 -1.42 -25.70
CA ALA A 27 -28.88 -2.26 -25.86
C ALA A 27 -27.62 -1.56 -25.30
N SER A 28 -27.40 -0.30 -25.69
CA SER A 28 -26.30 0.53 -25.17
C SER A 28 -26.30 0.63 -23.64
N THR A 29 -27.48 0.74 -23.01
CA THR A 29 -27.58 0.75 -21.54
C THR A 29 -27.20 -0.60 -20.93
N GLN A 30 -27.60 -1.72 -21.53
CA GLN A 30 -27.22 -3.05 -21.06
C GLN A 30 -25.71 -3.27 -21.16
N ASP A 31 -25.11 -2.90 -22.29
CA ASP A 31 -23.70 -3.12 -22.55
C ASP A 31 -22.82 -2.28 -21.62
N ARG A 32 -23.17 -1.01 -21.41
CA ARG A 32 -22.47 -0.15 -20.44
C ARG A 32 -22.53 -0.68 -19.01
N CYS A 33 -23.67 -1.26 -18.60
CA CYS A 33 -23.78 -1.91 -17.29
C CYS A 33 -22.88 -3.16 -17.21
N ARG A 34 -22.79 -3.97 -18.28
CA ARG A 34 -21.92 -5.15 -18.32
C ARG A 34 -20.45 -4.77 -18.28
N GLU A 35 -20.03 -3.79 -19.06
CA GLU A 35 -18.68 -3.24 -19.03
C GLU A 35 -18.33 -2.71 -17.65
N ALA A 36 -19.24 -1.97 -17.01
CA ALA A 36 -19.04 -1.48 -15.64
C ALA A 36 -18.88 -2.62 -14.62
N MET A 37 -19.69 -3.68 -14.71
CA MET A 37 -19.55 -4.86 -13.84
C MET A 37 -18.21 -5.56 -14.04
N SER A 38 -17.77 -5.74 -15.29
CA SER A 38 -16.47 -6.34 -15.61
C SER A 38 -15.29 -5.47 -15.15
N ALA A 39 -15.37 -4.15 -15.34
CA ALA A 39 -14.34 -3.23 -14.85
C ALA A 39 -14.21 -3.28 -13.32
N ILE A 40 -15.34 -3.36 -12.61
CA ILE A 40 -15.35 -3.52 -11.15
C ILE A 40 -14.69 -4.86 -10.74
N GLU A 41 -14.96 -5.96 -11.45
CA GLU A 41 -14.31 -7.26 -11.19
C GLU A 41 -12.80 -7.18 -11.38
N SER A 42 -12.33 -6.52 -12.45
CA SER A 42 -10.91 -6.29 -12.70
C SER A 42 -10.27 -5.46 -11.59
N ASP A 43 -10.94 -4.40 -11.11
CA ASP A 43 -10.43 -3.58 -10.01
C ASP A 43 -10.34 -4.37 -8.71
N VAL A 44 -11.34 -5.20 -8.41
CA VAL A 44 -11.31 -6.10 -7.25
C VAL A 44 -10.16 -7.09 -7.35
N ALA A 45 -9.93 -7.68 -8.53
CA ALA A 45 -8.83 -8.62 -8.75
C ALA A 45 -7.45 -7.93 -8.59
N ALA A 46 -7.28 -6.74 -9.16
CA ALA A 46 -6.04 -5.96 -9.05
C ALA A 46 -5.71 -5.57 -7.60
N HIS A 47 -6.73 -5.37 -6.76
CA HIS A 47 -6.58 -4.94 -5.37
C HIS A 47 -6.80 -6.09 -4.37
N SER A 48 -6.35 -7.29 -4.75
CA SER A 48 -6.31 -8.48 -3.87
C SER A 48 -7.67 -8.90 -3.29
N GLY A 49 -8.76 -8.63 -4.00
CA GLY A 49 -10.12 -8.99 -3.57
C GLY A 49 -10.85 -7.91 -2.77
N VAL A 50 -10.27 -6.71 -2.63
CA VAL A 50 -10.96 -5.54 -2.09
C VAL A 50 -11.28 -4.56 -3.22
N TYR A 51 -12.50 -4.03 -3.21
CA TYR A 51 -12.85 -2.97 -4.14
C TYR A 51 -12.22 -1.65 -3.66
N PRO A 52 -11.46 -0.91 -4.50
CA PRO A 52 -10.73 0.28 -4.05
C PRO A 52 -11.59 1.55 -3.94
N PHE A 53 -12.81 1.55 -4.49
CA PHE A 53 -13.69 2.73 -4.50
C PHE A 53 -14.90 2.55 -3.57
N ASN A 54 -15.61 3.64 -3.29
CA ASN A 54 -16.87 3.65 -2.54
C ASN A 54 -16.78 2.88 -1.19
N ASP A 55 -15.72 3.14 -0.42
CA ASP A 55 -15.41 2.46 0.85
C ASP A 55 -15.40 0.92 0.75
N GLY A 56 -15.03 0.40 -0.41
CA GLY A 56 -15.01 -1.04 -0.70
C GLY A 56 -16.37 -1.68 -0.89
N ARG A 57 -17.44 -0.88 -1.02
CA ARG A 57 -18.80 -1.38 -1.23
C ARG A 57 -19.17 -1.33 -2.70
N ILE A 58 -19.65 -2.45 -3.23
CA ILE A 58 -20.31 -2.49 -4.52
C ILE A 58 -21.81 -2.30 -4.28
N THR A 59 -22.40 -1.33 -4.96
CA THR A 59 -23.85 -1.08 -4.92
C THR A 59 -24.38 -0.93 -6.35
N VAL A 60 -25.71 -1.02 -6.54
CA VAL A 60 -26.33 -0.77 -7.86
C VAL A 60 -26.01 0.65 -8.34
N GLN A 61 -26.00 1.62 -7.42
CA GLN A 61 -25.64 3.00 -7.75
C GLN A 61 -24.18 3.13 -8.20
N GLU A 62 -23.27 2.33 -7.62
CA GLU A 62 -21.87 2.31 -8.04
C GLU A 62 -21.70 1.74 -9.45
N VAL A 63 -22.43 0.67 -9.80
CA VAL A 63 -22.45 0.13 -11.17
C VAL A 63 -22.96 1.19 -12.15
N LEU A 64 -24.03 1.90 -11.82
CA LEU A 64 -24.56 2.98 -12.66
C LEU A 64 -23.60 4.14 -12.81
N ARG A 65 -22.91 4.53 -11.73
CA ARG A 65 -21.88 5.58 -11.77
C ARG A 65 -20.75 5.19 -12.71
N ARG A 66 -20.24 3.96 -12.62
CA ARG A 66 -19.19 3.41 -13.50
C ARG A 66 -19.64 3.30 -14.95
N ALA A 67 -20.90 2.92 -15.17
CA ALA A 67 -21.51 2.91 -16.49
C ALA A 67 -21.79 4.32 -17.03
N ASN A 68 -21.56 5.38 -16.25
CA ASN A 68 -21.91 6.78 -16.56
C ASN A 68 -23.41 6.97 -16.87
N LEU A 69 -24.26 6.30 -16.08
CA LEU A 69 -25.72 6.32 -16.16
C LEU A 69 -26.32 7.03 -14.94
N SER A 70 -27.47 7.67 -15.14
CA SER A 70 -28.19 8.29 -14.02
C SER A 70 -28.83 7.23 -13.12
N LYS A 71 -29.10 7.59 -11.87
CA LYS A 71 -29.79 6.72 -10.89
C LYS A 71 -31.15 6.23 -11.39
N ALA A 72 -31.84 7.02 -12.21
CA ALA A 72 -33.14 6.70 -12.78
C ALA A 72 -33.08 5.79 -14.02
N ALA A 73 -31.89 5.46 -14.55
CA ALA A 73 -31.74 4.70 -15.79
C ALA A 73 -32.41 3.31 -15.72
N LEU A 74 -32.32 2.65 -14.56
CA LEU A 74 -32.91 1.32 -14.32
C LEU A 74 -34.33 1.34 -13.76
N GLU A 75 -34.87 2.51 -13.42
CA GLU A 75 -36.24 2.63 -12.88
C GLU A 75 -37.31 2.51 -13.97
N LYS A 76 -36.91 2.56 -15.25
CA LYS A 76 -37.84 2.40 -16.37
C LYS A 76 -38.35 0.95 -16.46
N PRO A 77 -39.65 0.71 -16.70
CA PRO A 77 -40.24 -0.64 -16.70
C PRO A 77 -39.53 -1.64 -17.63
N HIS A 78 -39.06 -1.19 -18.79
CA HIS A 78 -38.38 -2.04 -19.77
C HIS A 78 -36.95 -2.46 -19.38
N HIS A 79 -36.40 -1.88 -18.31
CA HIS A 79 -35.11 -2.26 -17.73
C HIS A 79 -35.25 -3.11 -16.46
N ARG A 80 -36.46 -3.53 -16.08
CA ARG A 80 -36.68 -4.33 -14.86
C ARG A 80 -35.80 -5.58 -14.80
N GLY A 81 -35.74 -6.37 -15.88
CA GLY A 81 -34.87 -7.55 -15.94
C GLY A 81 -33.38 -7.22 -15.83
N LEU A 82 -32.94 -6.07 -16.37
CA LEU A 82 -31.56 -5.60 -16.20
C LEU A 82 -31.31 -5.17 -14.75
N LYS A 83 -32.25 -4.47 -14.11
CA LYS A 83 -32.18 -4.06 -12.71
C LYS A 83 -32.05 -5.27 -11.80
N ASP A 84 -32.84 -6.31 -12.03
CA ASP A 84 -32.79 -7.54 -11.26
C ASP A 84 -31.44 -8.25 -11.44
N ALA A 85 -30.94 -8.36 -12.67
CA ALA A 85 -29.63 -8.94 -12.96
C ALA A 85 -28.47 -8.16 -12.29
N VAL A 86 -28.47 -6.83 -12.38
CA VAL A 86 -27.45 -5.99 -11.73
C VAL A 86 -27.55 -6.13 -10.21
N THR A 87 -28.75 -6.12 -9.64
CA THR A 87 -28.96 -6.27 -8.20
C THR A 87 -28.45 -7.63 -7.70
N GLN A 88 -28.76 -8.70 -8.43
CA GLN A 88 -28.29 -10.04 -8.11
C GLN A 88 -26.76 -10.12 -8.18
N TRP A 89 -26.16 -9.58 -9.24
CA TRP A 89 -24.71 -9.52 -9.39
C TRP A 89 -24.06 -8.74 -8.24
N VAL A 90 -24.60 -7.57 -7.89
CA VAL A 90 -24.10 -6.74 -6.76
C VAL A 90 -24.12 -7.54 -5.46
N ALA A 91 -25.19 -8.28 -5.18
CA ALA A 91 -25.30 -9.10 -3.98
C ALA A 91 -24.23 -10.21 -3.93
N LEU A 92 -24.04 -10.93 -5.04
CA LEU A 92 -23.03 -11.98 -5.16
C LEU A 92 -21.60 -11.43 -5.03
N SER A 93 -21.30 -10.33 -5.71
CA SER A 93 -19.99 -9.69 -5.69
C SER A 93 -19.66 -9.09 -4.32
N SER A 94 -20.63 -8.45 -3.68
CA SER A 94 -20.48 -7.90 -2.32
C SER A 94 -20.20 -8.99 -1.29
N ALA A 95 -20.86 -10.14 -1.40
CA ALA A 95 -20.61 -11.29 -0.52
C ALA A 95 -19.19 -11.88 -0.71
N LYS A 96 -18.65 -11.86 -1.93
CA LYS A 96 -17.27 -12.28 -2.21
C LYS A 96 -16.26 -11.30 -1.61
N ILE A 97 -16.45 -10.00 -1.81
CA ILE A 97 -15.53 -8.95 -1.34
C ILE A 97 -15.56 -8.83 0.18
N ALA A 98 -16.73 -8.95 0.83
CA ALA A 98 -16.81 -8.91 2.29
C ALA A 98 -15.96 -10.01 2.96
N ARG A 99 -15.85 -11.19 2.33
CA ARG A 99 -14.94 -12.26 2.77
C ARG A 99 -13.47 -11.88 2.53
N GLY A 100 -13.17 -11.29 1.37
CA GLY A 100 -11.83 -10.76 1.05
C GLY A 100 -11.38 -9.66 2.02
N ALA A 101 -12.25 -8.70 2.35
CA ALA A 101 -11.94 -7.57 3.21
C ALA A 101 -11.62 -7.98 4.66
N LYS A 102 -12.31 -8.98 5.23
CA LYS A 102 -11.95 -9.54 6.55
C LYS A 102 -10.57 -10.22 6.50
N SER A 103 -10.30 -10.98 5.45
CA SER A 103 -8.99 -11.62 5.24
C SER A 103 -7.88 -10.58 5.09
N ILE A 104 -8.12 -9.52 4.31
CA ILE A 104 -7.16 -8.44 4.12
C ILE A 104 -6.95 -7.65 5.41
N ARG A 105 -8.01 -7.34 6.17
CA ARG A 105 -7.83 -6.70 7.48
C ARG A 105 -6.90 -7.50 8.38
N LYS A 106 -7.09 -8.83 8.43
CA LYS A 106 -6.18 -9.72 9.17
C LYS A 106 -4.74 -9.63 8.66
N VAL A 107 -4.53 -9.66 7.34
CA VAL A 107 -3.19 -9.56 6.74
C VAL A 107 -2.55 -8.19 7.00
N VAL A 108 -3.31 -7.10 6.87
CA VAL A 108 -2.83 -5.73 7.12
C VAL A 108 -2.50 -5.55 8.60
N THR A 109 -3.37 -6.00 9.50
CA THR A 109 -3.09 -5.98 10.94
C THR A 109 -1.83 -6.78 11.24
N GLN A 110 -1.68 -7.98 10.67
CA GLN A 110 -0.47 -8.78 10.85
C GLN A 110 0.77 -8.04 10.38
N ARG A 111 0.76 -7.45 9.19
CA ARG A 111 1.88 -6.66 8.66
C ARG A 111 2.23 -5.45 9.53
N VAL A 112 1.22 -4.80 10.12
CA VAL A 112 1.43 -3.68 11.04
C VAL A 112 2.07 -4.16 12.34
N GLU A 113 1.61 -5.28 12.90
CA GLU A 113 2.23 -5.87 14.09
C GLU A 113 3.66 -6.34 13.79
N ASP A 114 3.90 -7.03 12.67
CA ASP A 114 5.24 -7.45 12.26
C ASP A 114 6.19 -6.24 12.10
N ALA A 115 5.70 -5.14 11.52
CA ALA A 115 6.49 -3.92 11.38
C ALA A 115 6.76 -3.24 12.72
N LYS A 116 5.81 -3.25 13.66
CA LYS A 116 6.04 -2.75 15.02
C LYS A 116 7.10 -3.58 15.73
N ASP A 117 7.05 -4.89 15.61
CA ASP A 117 8.03 -5.79 16.20
C ASP A 117 9.43 -5.52 15.65
N GLN A 118 9.57 -5.32 14.33
CA GLN A 118 10.84 -4.93 13.71
C GLN A 118 11.37 -3.59 14.22
N VAL A 119 10.50 -2.57 14.32
CA VAL A 119 10.89 -1.26 14.85
C VAL A 119 11.34 -1.40 16.31
N HIS A 120 10.65 -2.21 17.11
CA HIS A 120 11.01 -2.43 18.50
C HIS A 120 12.37 -3.14 18.63
N GLN A 121 12.64 -4.15 17.79
CA GLN A 121 13.94 -4.82 17.74
C GLN A 121 15.06 -3.86 17.36
N ILE A 122 14.84 -2.97 16.39
CA ILE A 122 15.83 -1.96 15.98
C ILE A 122 16.09 -0.98 17.13
N GLN A 123 15.05 -0.52 17.83
CA GLN A 123 15.20 0.38 18.98
C GLN A 123 15.99 -0.28 20.11
N GLN A 124 15.73 -1.55 20.39
CA GLN A 124 16.48 -2.31 21.40
C GLN A 124 17.95 -2.46 21.00
N ALA A 125 18.22 -2.90 19.78
CA ALA A 125 19.59 -3.06 19.29
C ALA A 125 20.38 -1.73 19.30
N TRP A 126 19.70 -0.61 19.00
CA TRP A 126 20.31 0.72 19.09
C TRP A 126 20.63 1.11 20.53
N ALA A 127 19.73 0.85 21.47
CA ALA A 127 19.99 1.12 22.89
C ALA A 127 21.15 0.27 23.44
N GLU A 128 21.23 -1.00 23.05
CA GLU A 128 22.36 -1.89 23.39
C GLU A 128 23.68 -1.36 22.81
N ALA A 129 23.70 -1.00 21.53
CA ALA A 129 24.89 -0.44 20.88
C ALA A 129 25.34 0.89 21.49
N GLU A 130 24.41 1.76 21.92
CA GLU A 130 24.74 3.02 22.59
C GLU A 130 25.41 2.78 23.94
N LEU A 131 24.92 1.80 24.72
CA LEU A 131 25.55 1.41 25.99
C LEU A 131 26.97 0.86 25.77
N GLU A 132 27.14 -0.05 24.81
CA GLU A 132 28.44 -0.60 24.45
C GLU A 132 29.42 0.50 24.01
N TYR A 133 28.94 1.49 23.25
CA TYR A 133 29.74 2.63 22.83
C TYR A 133 30.22 3.47 24.02
N ILE A 134 29.33 3.77 24.96
CA ILE A 134 29.67 4.54 26.18
C ILE A 134 30.71 3.78 27.00
N ASP A 135 30.53 2.47 27.20
CA ASP A 135 31.49 1.63 27.94
C ASP A 135 32.86 1.60 27.26
N ALA A 136 32.89 1.47 25.93
CA ALA A 136 34.13 1.52 25.16
C ALA A 136 34.83 2.88 25.28
N GLN A 137 34.09 4.00 25.25
CA GLN A 137 34.64 5.34 25.46
C GLN A 137 35.26 5.47 26.86
N HIS A 138 34.59 4.98 27.90
CA HIS A 138 35.13 4.97 29.26
C HIS A 138 36.40 4.14 29.36
N GLN A 139 36.44 2.97 28.71
CA GLN A 139 37.63 2.12 28.70
C GLN A 139 38.81 2.78 27.98
N ILE A 140 38.55 3.43 26.83
CA ILE A 140 39.58 4.19 26.10
C ILE A 140 40.15 5.32 26.97
N ALA A 141 39.29 6.08 27.64
CA ALA A 141 39.71 7.16 28.53
C ALA A 141 40.63 6.62 29.65
N ARG A 142 40.19 5.56 30.35
CA ARG A 142 40.98 4.93 31.42
C ARG A 142 42.33 4.41 30.92
N LEU A 143 42.35 3.68 29.82
CA LEU A 143 43.59 3.12 29.25
C LEU A 143 44.54 4.22 28.75
N THR A 144 43.99 5.34 28.29
CA THR A 144 44.78 6.51 27.87
C THR A 144 45.48 7.16 29.07
N ASP A 145 44.76 7.33 30.18
CA ASP A 145 45.33 7.85 31.43
C ASP A 145 46.41 6.92 31.99
N GLU A 146 46.15 5.61 32.03
CA GLU A 146 47.13 4.60 32.44
C GLU A 146 48.38 4.62 31.56
N ASN A 147 48.23 4.70 30.23
CA ASN A 147 49.37 4.82 29.31
C ASN A 147 50.18 6.09 29.58
N ALA A 148 49.52 7.22 29.85
CA ALA A 148 50.21 8.46 30.15
C ALA A 148 51.03 8.36 31.44
N ILE A 149 50.49 7.73 32.48
CA ILE A 149 51.20 7.46 33.74
C ILE A 149 52.42 6.57 33.49
N LEU A 150 52.22 5.42 32.84
CA LEU A 150 53.29 4.46 32.57
C LEU A 150 54.41 5.06 31.71
N ARG A 151 54.07 5.91 30.72
CA ARG A 151 55.08 6.62 29.91
C ARG A 151 55.93 7.55 30.77
N ARG A 152 55.31 8.34 31.65
CA ARG A 152 56.06 9.21 32.58
C ARG A 152 56.98 8.42 33.50
N GLU A 153 56.51 7.28 34.02
CA GLU A 153 57.33 6.40 34.86
C GLU A 153 58.52 5.82 34.11
N VAL A 154 58.31 5.33 32.89
CA VAL A 154 59.37 4.82 32.01
C VAL A 154 60.40 5.91 31.72
N ASP A 155 59.96 7.13 31.41
CA ASP A 155 60.86 8.25 31.14
C ASP A 155 61.68 8.62 32.39
N ALA A 156 61.05 8.68 33.56
CA ALA A 156 61.75 8.94 34.82
C ALA A 156 62.77 7.85 35.19
N LEU A 157 62.45 6.57 34.95
CA LEU A 157 63.37 5.45 35.16
C LEU A 157 64.54 5.48 34.18
N ARG A 158 64.29 5.82 32.91
CA ARG A 158 65.33 6.00 31.90
C ARG A 158 66.29 7.12 32.27
N GLU A 159 65.77 8.25 32.75
CA GLU A 159 66.58 9.37 33.21
C GLU A 159 67.47 8.97 34.39
N ARG A 160 66.92 8.30 35.42
CA ARG A 160 67.68 7.76 36.56
C ARG A 160 68.82 6.83 36.14
N LEU A 161 68.55 5.90 35.21
CA LEU A 161 69.57 4.98 34.70
C LEU A 161 70.65 5.72 33.90
N SER A 162 70.28 6.77 33.16
CA SER A 162 71.23 7.59 32.39
C SER A 162 72.15 8.44 33.27
N CYS A 163 71.66 8.96 34.42
CA CYS A 163 72.48 9.69 35.39
C CYS A 163 73.41 8.77 36.19
N ASN A 164 73.06 7.49 36.33
CA ASN A 164 73.92 6.46 36.92
C ASN A 164 74.89 5.81 35.90
N ALA A 165 75.10 6.44 34.73
CA ALA A 165 75.99 5.93 33.70
C ALA A 165 77.38 5.59 34.28
N VAL A 166 77.66 4.29 34.25
CA VAL A 166 78.90 3.64 34.69
C VAL A 166 80.10 4.31 34.02
N VAL A 167 80.96 4.94 34.82
CA VAL A 167 82.25 5.45 34.36
C VAL A 167 83.05 4.27 33.80
N PRO A 168 83.47 4.29 32.52
CA PRO A 168 84.36 3.26 32.02
C PRO A 168 85.68 3.37 32.77
N ILE A 169 85.98 2.36 33.59
CA ILE A 169 87.29 2.21 34.22
C ILE A 169 88.28 2.01 33.08
N ARG A 170 88.99 3.09 32.71
CA ARG A 170 90.04 3.08 31.70
C ARG A 170 91.15 2.15 32.22
N GLY A 171 91.13 0.90 31.75
CA GLY A 171 92.16 -0.08 32.07
C GLY A 171 93.51 0.42 31.57
N LYS A 172 94.41 0.76 32.49
CA LYS A 172 95.83 0.98 32.17
C LYS A 172 96.41 -0.36 31.72
N HIS A 173 96.56 -0.54 30.41
CA HIS A 173 97.47 -1.56 29.90
C HIS A 173 98.85 -0.93 29.69
N ARG A 174 99.75 -1.41 30.56
CA ARG A 174 101.22 -1.49 30.51
C ARG A 174 102.00 -0.36 29.85
#